data_AF-S2YE51-F1
#
_entry.id   AF-S2YE51-F1
#
_cell.length_a   1.000
_cell.length_b   1.000
_cell.length_c   1.000
_cell.angle_alpha   90.00
_cell.angle_beta   90.00
_cell.angle_gamma   90.00
#
_symmetry.space_group_name_H-M   'P 1'
#
loop_
_entity.id
_entity.type
_entity.pdbx_description
1 polymer ?
#
loop_
_entity_poly.entity_id
_entity_poly.type
_entity_poly.pdbx_seq_one_letter_code
_entity_poly.pdbx_strand_id
1 'polypeptide(L)'
;MAQGQEQTAPDAVMTRIGQVVMLHHAGDREEARHRFLQLWAEIGEDGDPLHRCTLAHYMADTQDDPADELAWDLRALTAAEELTGDRLTEHDGALAVRALYPSLHLNLAADYVRLGHRTAARTHAHRARSAVDALADDSYGDGVRAAITRMELRLAADGPAGEGDWGPPRQGR
;
A
#
# COMPACT_ATOMS: atom_id res chain seq x y z
N MET A 1 4.74 -22.22 -31.17
CA MET A 1 5.82 -21.28 -30.80
C MET A 1 5.21 -19.89 -30.68
N ALA A 2 4.66 -19.53 -29.52
CA ALA A 2 4.03 -18.21 -29.26
C ALA A 2 4.01 -17.90 -27.74
N GLN A 3 5.13 -18.12 -27.04
CA GLN A 3 5.25 -17.81 -25.60
C GLN A 3 6.28 -16.69 -25.30
N GLY A 4 6.78 -15.97 -26.32
CA GLY A 4 7.81 -14.93 -26.14
C GLY A 4 7.30 -13.47 -26.15
N GLN A 5 6.12 -13.22 -26.71
CA GLN A 5 5.57 -11.86 -26.84
C GLN A 5 4.95 -11.37 -25.52
N GLU A 6 4.33 -12.29 -24.79
CA GLU A 6 3.60 -11.99 -23.56
C GLU A 6 4.48 -11.82 -22.33
N GLN A 7 5.78 -12.17 -22.39
CA GLN A 7 6.75 -11.88 -21.31
C GLN A 7 7.49 -10.55 -21.56
N THR A 8 7.71 -10.21 -22.84
CA THR A 8 8.39 -8.97 -23.24
C THR A 8 7.52 -7.73 -22.96
N ALA A 9 6.19 -7.85 -23.10
CA ALA A 9 5.26 -6.75 -22.83
C ALA A 9 5.11 -6.42 -21.32
N PRO A 10 4.99 -7.40 -20.40
CA PRO A 10 5.05 -7.18 -18.94
C PRO A 10 6.31 -6.49 -18.47
N ASP A 11 7.47 -6.95 -18.93
CA ASP A 11 8.75 -6.33 -18.57
C ASP A 11 8.82 -4.88 -19.05
N ALA A 12 8.19 -4.57 -20.20
CA ALA A 12 8.07 -3.21 -20.71
C ALA A 12 7.13 -2.33 -19.84
N VAL A 13 6.03 -2.88 -19.31
CA VAL A 13 5.14 -2.16 -18.39
C VAL A 13 5.86 -1.86 -17.08
N MET A 14 6.51 -2.84 -16.45
CA MET A 14 7.28 -2.62 -15.22
C MET A 14 8.42 -1.61 -15.40
N THR A 15 9.09 -1.65 -16.56
CA THR A 15 10.11 -0.65 -16.92
C THR A 15 9.52 0.76 -16.98
N ARG A 16 8.34 0.92 -17.60
CA ARG A 16 7.64 2.22 -17.67
C ARG A 16 7.19 2.70 -16.29
N ILE A 17 6.67 1.81 -15.44
CA ILE A 17 6.37 2.14 -14.03
C ILE A 17 7.64 2.68 -13.35
N GLY A 18 8.76 1.96 -13.44
CA GLY A 18 10.04 2.38 -12.86
C GLY A 18 10.53 3.75 -13.36
N GLN A 19 10.33 4.07 -14.64
CA GLN A 19 10.65 5.39 -15.19
C GLN A 19 9.82 6.51 -14.57
N VAL A 20 8.52 6.28 -14.35
CA VAL A 20 7.64 7.27 -13.71
C VAL A 20 7.97 7.41 -12.22
N VAL A 21 8.35 6.33 -11.53
CA VAL A 21 8.85 6.39 -10.14
C VAL A 21 10.11 7.25 -10.03
N MET A 22 11.08 7.06 -10.93
CA MET A 22 12.28 7.91 -10.95
C MET A 22 11.94 9.39 -11.17
N LEU A 23 10.95 9.68 -12.03
CA LEU A 23 10.46 11.04 -12.25
C LEU A 23 9.79 11.62 -11.00
N HIS A 24 8.94 10.85 -10.32
CA HIS A 24 8.33 11.25 -9.04
C HIS A 24 9.44 11.60 -8.03
N HIS A 25 10.40 10.72 -7.84
CA HIS A 25 11.52 10.95 -6.92
C HIS A 25 12.41 12.15 -7.31
N ALA A 26 12.42 12.54 -8.59
CA ALA A 26 13.09 13.77 -9.04
C ALA A 26 12.30 15.06 -8.72
N GLY A 27 11.08 14.94 -8.18
CA GLY A 27 10.26 16.03 -7.67
C GLY A 27 9.08 16.44 -8.57
N ASP A 28 8.95 15.84 -9.76
CA ASP A 28 7.87 16.18 -10.71
C ASP A 28 6.62 15.32 -10.47
N ARG A 29 5.96 15.59 -9.33
CA ARG A 29 4.81 14.82 -8.84
C ARG A 29 3.61 14.88 -9.80
N GLU A 30 3.29 16.06 -10.33
CA GLU A 30 2.12 16.24 -11.20
C GLU A 30 2.28 15.47 -12.52
N GLU A 31 3.46 15.55 -13.14
CA GLU A 31 3.74 14.78 -14.35
C GLU A 31 3.79 13.27 -14.05
N ALA A 32 4.36 12.86 -12.91
CA ALA A 32 4.33 11.46 -12.51
C ALA A 32 2.90 10.94 -12.36
N ARG A 33 2.02 11.69 -11.69
CA ARG A 33 0.59 11.37 -11.54
C ARG A 33 -0.08 11.21 -12.92
N HIS A 34 0.18 12.14 -13.84
CA HIS A 34 -0.39 12.08 -15.19
C HIS A 34 0.06 10.82 -15.94
N ARG A 35 1.36 10.50 -15.91
CA ARG A 35 1.90 9.30 -16.58
C ARG A 35 1.41 8.01 -15.96
N PHE A 36 1.28 7.96 -14.63
CA PHE A 36 0.69 6.82 -13.94
C PHE A 36 -0.77 6.61 -14.36
N LEU A 37 -1.58 7.67 -14.47
CA LEU A 37 -2.97 7.56 -14.94
C LEU A 37 -3.06 7.03 -16.38
N GLN A 38 -2.20 7.52 -17.28
CA GLN A 38 -2.14 7.01 -18.64
C GLN A 38 -1.80 5.52 -18.67
N LEU A 39 -0.78 5.12 -17.91
CA LEU A 39 -0.35 3.74 -17.84
C LEU A 39 -1.40 2.83 -17.16
N TRP A 40 -2.11 3.33 -16.16
CA TRP A 40 -3.24 2.62 -15.53
C TRP A 40 -4.35 2.33 -16.54
N ALA A 41 -4.71 3.32 -17.36
CA ALA A 41 -5.70 3.15 -18.41
C ALA A 41 -5.28 2.14 -19.48
N GLU A 42 -3.98 2.03 -19.77
CA GLU A 42 -3.43 1.02 -20.67
C GLU A 42 -3.45 -0.39 -20.07
N ILE A 43 -3.12 -0.53 -18.77
CA ILE A 43 -3.14 -1.82 -18.06
C ILE A 43 -4.57 -2.35 -17.94
N GLY A 44 -5.52 -1.47 -17.60
CA GLY A 44 -6.93 -1.83 -17.40
C GLY A 44 -7.19 -2.64 -16.12
N GLU A 45 -8.47 -2.91 -15.85
CA GLU A 45 -8.88 -3.67 -14.65
C GLU A 45 -8.51 -5.15 -14.75
N ASP A 46 -8.48 -5.72 -15.96
CA ASP A 46 -8.08 -7.12 -16.18
C ASP A 46 -6.57 -7.30 -16.42
N GLY A 47 -5.78 -6.24 -16.24
CA GLY A 47 -4.33 -6.28 -16.41
C GLY A 47 -3.63 -7.10 -15.33
N ASP A 48 -2.37 -7.46 -15.57
CA ASP A 48 -1.56 -8.24 -14.65
C ASP A 48 -1.59 -7.64 -13.22
N PRO A 49 -1.96 -8.43 -12.19
CA PRO A 49 -2.12 -7.89 -10.84
C PRO A 49 -0.83 -7.35 -10.21
N LEU A 50 0.36 -7.83 -10.59
CA LEU A 50 1.62 -7.28 -10.11
C LEU A 50 1.83 -5.88 -10.67
N HIS A 51 1.52 -5.65 -11.95
CA HIS A 51 1.57 -4.31 -12.54
C HIS A 51 0.55 -3.38 -11.88
N ARG A 52 -0.69 -3.84 -11.70
CA ARG A 52 -1.75 -3.05 -11.05
C ARG A 52 -1.36 -2.69 -9.61
N CYS A 53 -0.88 -3.66 -8.84
CA CYS A 53 -0.41 -3.45 -7.47
C CYS A 53 0.72 -2.42 -7.42
N THR A 54 1.77 -2.63 -8.22
CA THR A 54 2.95 -1.75 -8.22
C THR A 54 2.61 -0.34 -8.67
N LEU A 55 1.83 -0.18 -9.74
CA LEU A 55 1.42 1.15 -10.21
C LEU A 55 0.57 1.86 -9.17
N ALA A 56 -0.45 1.19 -8.63
CA ALA A 56 -1.37 1.80 -7.68
C ALA A 56 -0.64 2.26 -6.41
N HIS A 57 0.33 1.48 -5.93
CA HIS A 57 1.18 1.84 -4.79
C HIS A 57 1.92 3.17 -5.04
N TYR A 58 2.63 3.30 -6.16
CA TYR A 58 3.35 4.53 -6.47
C TYR A 58 2.43 5.70 -6.87
N MET A 59 1.25 5.42 -7.42
CA MET A 59 0.24 6.42 -7.72
C MET A 59 -0.34 7.05 -6.44
N ALA A 60 -0.49 6.27 -5.36
CA ALA A 60 -0.91 6.76 -4.05
C ALA A 60 0.04 7.86 -3.54
N ASP A 61 1.36 7.62 -3.60
CA ASP A 61 2.39 8.57 -3.19
C ASP A 61 2.41 9.88 -4.01
N THR A 62 1.68 9.95 -5.13
CA THR A 62 1.54 11.18 -5.91
C THR A 62 0.31 12.00 -5.51
N GLN A 63 -0.57 11.52 -4.65
CA GLN A 63 -1.79 12.26 -4.27
C GLN A 63 -1.50 13.29 -3.18
N ASP A 64 -2.27 14.38 -3.19
CA ASP A 64 -2.20 15.41 -2.13
C ASP A 64 -3.33 15.22 -1.10
N ASP A 65 -4.50 14.73 -1.54
CA ASP A 65 -5.63 14.41 -0.67
C ASP A 65 -5.44 13.01 -0.06
N PRO A 66 -5.45 12.86 1.29
CA PRO A 66 -5.34 11.56 1.93
C PRO A 66 -6.44 10.56 1.55
N ALA A 67 -7.62 11.02 1.11
CA ALA A 67 -8.70 10.16 0.65
C ALA A 67 -8.41 9.57 -0.74
N ASP A 68 -7.79 10.36 -1.63
CA ASP A 68 -7.37 9.88 -2.95
C ASP A 68 -6.18 8.92 -2.83
N GLU A 69 -5.23 9.23 -1.93
CA GLU A 69 -4.13 8.33 -1.55
C GLU A 69 -4.65 6.99 -1.07
N LEU A 70 -5.55 7.00 -0.08
CA LEU A 70 -6.21 5.80 0.45
C LEU A 70 -6.91 5.00 -0.65
N ALA A 71 -7.60 5.67 -1.57
CA ALA A 71 -8.29 4.99 -2.65
C ALA A 71 -7.32 4.26 -3.59
N TRP A 72 -6.13 4.79 -3.82
CA TRP A 72 -5.08 4.14 -4.60
C TRP A 72 -4.40 3.01 -3.84
N ASP A 73 -4.08 3.20 -2.56
CA ASP A 73 -3.50 2.13 -1.72
C ASP A 73 -4.46 0.95 -1.55
N LEU A 74 -5.77 1.19 -1.49
CA LEU A 74 -6.77 0.12 -1.48
C LEU A 74 -6.76 -0.67 -2.80
N ARG A 75 -6.63 0.02 -3.95
CA ARG A 75 -6.47 -0.66 -5.25
C ARG A 75 -5.20 -1.49 -5.31
N ALA A 76 -4.10 -0.99 -4.75
CA ALA A 76 -2.86 -1.72 -4.67
C ALA A 76 -3.01 -3.01 -3.83
N LEU A 77 -3.64 -2.90 -2.66
CA LEU A 77 -3.92 -4.06 -1.80
C LEU A 77 -4.85 -5.07 -2.47
N THR A 78 -5.94 -4.63 -3.12
CA THR A 78 -6.85 -5.54 -3.84
C THR A 78 -6.12 -6.32 -4.93
N ALA A 79 -5.29 -5.65 -5.75
CA ALA A 79 -4.50 -6.31 -6.77
C ALA A 79 -3.44 -7.28 -6.17
N ALA A 80 -2.86 -6.93 -5.02
CA ALA A 80 -1.97 -7.85 -4.29
C ALA A 80 -2.71 -9.10 -3.79
N GLU A 81 -3.95 -8.96 -3.32
CA GLU A 81 -4.78 -10.06 -2.83
C GLU A 81 -5.18 -11.03 -3.95
N GLU A 82 -5.43 -10.54 -5.17
CA GLU A 82 -5.67 -11.38 -6.36
C GLU A 82 -4.53 -12.40 -6.59
N LEU A 83 -3.27 -12.00 -6.40
CA LEU A 83 -2.09 -12.88 -6.55
C LEU A 83 -1.93 -13.91 -5.43
N THR A 84 -2.54 -13.67 -4.27
CA THR A 84 -2.46 -14.60 -3.14
C THR A 84 -3.62 -15.59 -3.10
N GLY A 85 -4.78 -15.21 -3.66
CA GLY A 85 -5.99 -16.03 -3.71
C GLY A 85 -5.97 -17.08 -4.81
N ASP A 86 -5.41 -16.75 -5.98
CA ASP A 86 -5.24 -17.71 -7.06
C ASP A 86 -3.99 -18.57 -6.83
N ARG A 87 -4.20 -19.88 -6.73
CA ARG A 87 -3.15 -20.92 -6.63
C ARG A 87 -2.33 -20.94 -7.93
N LEU A 88 -1.48 -19.95 -8.15
CA LEU A 88 -0.51 -19.94 -9.24
C LEU A 88 0.88 -20.02 -8.62
N THR A 89 1.35 -21.27 -8.59
CA THR A 89 2.75 -21.70 -8.77
C THR A 89 3.79 -20.61 -8.60
N GLU A 90 4.64 -20.72 -7.57
CA GLU A 90 5.98 -20.13 -7.41
C GLU A 90 6.49 -19.31 -8.62
N HIS A 91 5.88 -18.16 -8.86
CA HIS A 91 6.33 -17.17 -9.82
C HIS A 91 6.96 -16.06 -9.00
N ASP A 92 8.09 -15.54 -9.48
CA ASP A 92 8.82 -14.45 -8.84
C ASP A 92 7.91 -13.25 -8.48
N GLY A 93 6.83 -13.03 -9.24
CA GLY A 93 5.79 -12.02 -8.94
C GLY A 93 5.03 -12.24 -7.63
N ALA A 94 4.71 -13.49 -7.26
CA ALA A 94 4.04 -13.79 -5.99
C ALA A 94 4.96 -13.55 -4.78
N LEU A 95 6.27 -13.83 -4.93
CA LEU A 95 7.27 -13.51 -3.92
C LEU A 95 7.47 -12.00 -3.79
N ALA A 96 7.57 -11.29 -4.91
CA ALA A 96 7.69 -9.83 -4.93
C ALA A 96 6.49 -9.16 -4.25
N VAL A 97 5.27 -9.61 -4.52
CA VAL A 97 4.07 -9.06 -3.87
C VAL A 97 4.03 -9.38 -2.38
N ARG A 98 4.42 -10.58 -1.95
CA ARG A 98 4.52 -10.90 -0.51
C ARG A 98 5.45 -9.94 0.23
N ALA A 99 6.55 -9.52 -0.38
CA ALA A 99 7.45 -8.53 0.19
C ALA A 99 6.84 -7.10 0.25
N LEU A 100 5.83 -6.81 -0.57
CA LEU A 100 5.09 -5.54 -0.55
C LEU A 100 3.99 -5.49 0.52
N TYR A 101 3.42 -6.63 0.91
CA TYR A 101 2.28 -6.70 1.87
C TYR A 101 2.47 -5.86 3.15
N PRO A 102 3.62 -5.91 3.84
CA PRO A 102 3.85 -5.07 5.02
C PRO A 102 3.78 -3.58 4.72
N SER A 103 4.34 -3.16 3.57
CA SER A 103 4.34 -1.75 3.14
C SER A 103 2.92 -1.29 2.76
N LEU A 104 2.18 -2.10 1.99
CA LEU A 104 0.81 -1.80 1.59
C LEU A 104 -0.11 -1.59 2.80
N HIS A 105 -0.01 -2.48 3.80
CA HIS A 105 -0.77 -2.30 5.03
C HIS A 105 -0.29 -1.11 5.87
N LEU A 106 1.00 -0.80 5.86
CA LEU A 106 1.54 0.35 6.58
C LEU A 106 1.05 1.68 5.97
N ASN A 107 1.01 1.79 4.65
CA ASN A 107 0.50 2.96 3.94
C ASN A 107 -0.98 3.21 4.29
N LEU A 108 -1.82 2.18 4.18
CA LEU A 108 -3.22 2.24 4.60
C LEU A 108 -3.38 2.69 6.06
N ALA A 109 -2.50 2.22 6.96
CA ALA A 109 -2.50 2.68 8.34
C ALA A 109 -2.15 4.17 8.46
N ALA A 110 -1.22 4.67 7.66
CA ALA A 110 -0.86 6.09 7.62
C ALA A 110 -2.02 6.96 7.13
N ASP A 111 -2.69 6.55 6.06
CA ASP A 111 -3.85 7.27 5.50
C ASP A 111 -5.02 7.31 6.46
N TYR A 112 -5.36 6.17 7.05
CA TYR A 112 -6.43 6.12 8.04
C TYR A 112 -6.12 6.98 9.27
N VAL A 113 -4.85 7.16 9.66
CA VAL A 113 -4.51 8.14 10.70
C VAL A 113 -4.77 9.57 10.23
N ARG A 114 -4.36 9.93 9.01
CA ARG A 114 -4.59 11.27 8.44
C ARG A 114 -6.07 11.60 8.29
N LEU A 115 -6.90 10.61 8.02
CA LEU A 115 -8.36 10.71 7.93
C LEU A 115 -9.08 10.58 9.28
N GLY A 116 -8.35 10.36 10.39
CA GLY A 116 -8.93 10.23 11.73
C GLY A 116 -9.59 8.87 12.02
N HIS A 117 -9.51 7.90 11.11
CA HIS A 117 -10.06 6.55 11.24
C HIS A 117 -9.11 5.61 12.01
N ARG A 118 -8.83 5.94 13.28
CA ARG A 118 -7.83 5.20 14.09
C ARG A 118 -8.07 3.70 14.23
N THR A 119 -9.31 3.25 14.32
CA THR A 119 -9.61 1.81 14.42
C THR A 119 -9.14 1.06 13.18
N ALA A 120 -9.44 1.59 11.99
CA ALA A 120 -8.95 1.03 10.73
C ALA A 120 -7.42 1.09 10.67
N ALA A 121 -6.82 2.21 11.06
CA ALA A 121 -5.36 2.32 11.12
C ALA A 121 -4.71 1.24 12.01
N ARG A 122 -5.29 0.93 13.17
CA ARG A 122 -4.81 -0.15 14.06
C ARG A 122 -4.91 -1.52 13.41
N THR A 123 -6.02 -1.81 12.75
CA THR A 123 -6.19 -3.07 11.99
C THR A 123 -5.10 -3.22 10.94
N HIS A 124 -4.84 -2.17 10.17
CA HIS A 124 -3.83 -2.20 9.12
C HIS A 124 -2.40 -2.26 9.67
N ALA A 125 -2.08 -1.53 10.74
CA ALA A 125 -0.79 -1.65 11.42
C ALA A 125 -0.54 -3.08 11.94
N HIS A 126 -1.56 -3.73 12.51
CA HIS A 126 -1.46 -5.11 12.94
C HIS A 126 -1.22 -6.07 11.77
N ARG A 127 -1.93 -5.90 10.65
CA ARG A 127 -1.71 -6.72 9.44
C ARG A 127 -0.30 -6.52 8.86
N ALA A 128 0.19 -5.28 8.84
CA ALA A 128 1.57 -4.99 8.45
C ALA A 128 2.57 -5.73 9.35
N ARG A 129 2.36 -5.68 10.68
CA ARG A 129 3.17 -6.40 11.66
C ARG A 129 3.14 -7.91 11.46
N SER A 130 1.98 -8.51 11.17
CA SER A 130 1.86 -9.95 10.94
C SER A 130 2.55 -10.43 9.66
N ALA A 131 2.83 -9.53 8.72
CA ALA A 131 3.45 -9.87 7.44
C ALA A 131 4.97 -9.60 7.39
N VAL A 132 5.58 -9.10 8.48
CA VAL A 132 7.00 -8.67 8.47
C VAL A 132 7.97 -9.79 8.09
N ASP A 133 7.65 -11.04 8.38
CA ASP A 133 8.50 -12.20 8.06
C ASP A 133 8.70 -12.40 6.55
N ALA A 134 7.89 -11.76 5.70
CA ALA A 134 8.05 -11.76 4.25
C ALA A 134 9.12 -10.78 3.74
N LEU A 135 9.59 -9.85 4.58
CA LEU A 135 10.62 -8.88 4.19
C LEU A 135 12.01 -9.51 4.31
N ALA A 136 12.87 -9.20 3.34
CA ALA A 136 14.28 -9.54 3.39
C ALA A 136 15.01 -8.79 4.51
N ASP A 137 16.13 -9.35 4.95
CA ASP A 137 17.03 -8.72 5.92
C ASP A 137 17.99 -7.75 5.19
N ASP A 138 17.40 -6.70 4.60
CA ASP A 138 18.09 -5.62 3.91
C ASP A 138 17.62 -4.24 4.38
N SER A 139 18.21 -3.18 3.81
CA SER A 139 17.87 -1.80 4.20
C SER A 139 16.40 -1.44 3.99
N TYR A 140 15.75 -2.05 2.98
CA TYR A 140 14.34 -1.81 2.72
C TYR A 140 13.49 -2.49 3.79
N GLY A 141 13.73 -3.78 4.05
CA GLY A 141 13.06 -4.53 5.11
C GLY A 141 13.22 -3.87 6.49
N ASP A 142 14.43 -3.45 6.84
CA ASP A 142 14.71 -2.71 8.07
C ASP A 142 13.92 -1.40 8.17
N GLY A 143 13.84 -0.66 7.06
CA GLY A 143 13.07 0.58 6.97
C GLY A 143 11.59 0.37 7.25
N VAL A 144 10.99 -0.65 6.62
CA VAL A 144 9.58 -1.01 6.80
C VAL A 144 9.33 -1.48 8.23
N ARG A 145 10.16 -2.37 8.79
CA ARG A 145 10.06 -2.83 10.19
C ARG A 145 10.06 -1.66 11.18
N ALA A 146 11.00 -0.72 10.99
CA ALA A 146 11.12 0.46 11.84
C ALA A 146 9.90 1.37 11.71
N ALA A 147 9.36 1.54 10.50
CA ALA A 147 8.17 2.35 10.25
C ALA A 147 6.91 1.75 10.88
N ILE A 148 6.72 0.42 10.82
CA ILE A 148 5.63 -0.28 11.52
C ILE A 148 5.73 -0.04 13.03
N THR A 149 6.92 -0.19 13.63
CA THR A 149 7.12 0.07 15.06
C THR A 149 6.74 1.50 15.43
N ARG A 150 7.14 2.50 14.63
CA ARG A 150 6.75 3.91 14.88
C ARG A 150 5.23 4.11 14.76
N MET A 151 4.59 3.46 13.79
CA MET A 151 3.14 3.52 13.60
C MET A 151 2.39 2.96 14.81
N GLU A 152 2.78 1.78 15.30
CA GLU A 152 2.18 1.14 16.47
C GLU A 152 2.32 2.02 17.71
N LEU A 153 3.51 2.60 17.94
CA LEU A 153 3.75 3.52 19.06
C LEU A 153 2.87 4.77 18.99
N ARG A 154 2.75 5.38 17.80
CA ARG A 154 1.86 6.53 17.57
C ARG A 154 0.41 6.19 17.90
N LEU A 155 -0.08 5.06 17.40
CA LEU A 155 -1.45 4.60 17.60
C LEU A 155 -1.75 4.23 19.06
N ALA A 156 -0.74 3.79 19.83
CA ALA A 156 -0.85 3.49 21.25
C ALA A 156 -0.85 4.76 22.12
N ALA A 157 0.01 5.74 21.80
CA ALA A 157 0.12 7.00 22.54
C ALA A 157 -1.17 7.84 22.48
N ASP A 158 -1.92 7.72 21.38
CA ASP A 158 -3.14 8.47 21.15
C ASP A 158 -4.38 7.95 21.90
N GLY A 159 -4.22 6.92 22.76
CA GLY A 159 -5.28 6.35 23.62
C GLY A 159 -6.42 5.66 22.84
N PRO A 160 -7.28 4.87 23.49
CA PRO A 160 -8.61 4.62 22.92
C PRO A 160 -9.30 5.98 22.78
N ALA A 161 -9.92 6.26 21.63
CA ALA A 161 -10.80 7.42 21.51
C ALA A 161 -11.73 7.40 22.73
N GLY A 162 -11.66 8.44 23.56
CA GLY A 162 -12.39 8.48 24.81
C GLY A 162 -13.86 8.21 24.54
N GLU A 163 -14.32 7.01 24.90
CA GLU A 163 -15.69 6.84 25.36
C GLU A 163 -15.83 7.86 26.48
N GLY A 164 -16.62 8.89 26.21
CA GLY A 164 -16.86 9.96 27.14
C GLY A 164 -17.19 9.38 28.51
N ASP A 165 -16.42 9.79 29.50
CA ASP A 165 -16.79 9.74 30.91
C ASP A 165 -18.10 10.52 31.09
N TRP A 166 -19.21 9.85 30.78
CA TRP A 166 -20.54 10.25 31.22
C TRP A 166 -20.89 9.35 32.40
N GLY A 167 -20.25 9.61 33.54
CA GLY A 167 -20.76 9.16 34.83
C GLY A 167 -22.10 9.84 35.10
N PRO A 168 -23.16 9.11 35.52
CA PRO A 168 -24.44 9.73 35.83
C PRO A 168 -24.27 10.72 36.99
N PRO A 169 -25.01 11.85 37.00
CA PRO A 169 -24.89 12.83 38.06
C PRO A 169 -25.26 12.20 39.39
N ARG A 170 -24.35 12.30 40.37
CA ARG A 170 -24.62 11.95 41.76
C ARG A 170 -25.77 12.82 42.25
N GLN A 171 -26.94 12.21 42.43
CA GLN A 171 -28.06 12.86 43.08
C GLN A 171 -27.68 13.07 44.55
N GLY A 172 -27.44 14.33 44.88
CA GLY A 172 -27.19 14.77 46.24
C GLY A 172 -28.51 15.11 46.94
N ARG A 173 -28.59 14.61 48.18
CA ARG A 173 -29.47 14.98 49.30
C ARG A 173 -30.80 14.25 49.40
#